data_AF-A0A2Z3I6F9-F1
#
_entry.id   AF-A0A2Z3I6F9-F1
#
_cell.length_a   1.000
_cell.length_b   1.000
_cell.length_c   1.000
_cell.angle_alpha   90.00
_cell.angle_beta   90.00
_cell.angle_gamma   90.00
#
_symmetry.space_group_name_H-M   'P 1'
#
loop_
_entity.id
_entity.type
_entity.pdbx_description
1 polymer ?
#
loop_
_entity_poly.entity_id
_entity_poly.type
_entity_poly.pdbx_seq_one_letter_code
_entity_poly.pdbx_strand_id
1 'polypeptide(L)'
;MQADECQNLADVRYQIDLINNSILALLAKRQKYVERAAQLKKDISEAPAPARRAQIIEKITQEAAQLGLDTNVATAVFNSMIDAFIALEQKNILKHANT
;
A
#
# COMPACT_ATOMS: atom_id res chain seq x y z
N MET A 1 22.14 -7.18 8.65
CA MET A 1 22.82 -5.99 9.19
C MET A 1 21.73 -5.12 9.77
N GLN A 2 21.76 -4.90 11.07
CA GLN A 2 20.87 -3.98 11.77
C GLN A 2 21.31 -2.53 11.52
N ALA A 3 20.43 -1.57 11.82
CA ALA A 3 20.70 -0.17 11.53
C ALA A 3 21.94 0.36 12.27
N ASP A 4 22.17 -0.11 13.50
CA ASP A 4 23.32 0.22 14.35
C ASP A 4 24.64 -0.46 13.91
N GLU A 5 24.56 -1.51 13.09
CA GLU A 5 25.73 -2.19 12.51
C GLU A 5 26.25 -1.49 11.25
N CYS A 6 25.46 -0.59 10.62
CA CYS A 6 25.87 0.15 9.42
C CYS A 6 27.02 1.12 9.73
N GLN A 7 28.13 1.01 9.01
CA GLN A 7 29.34 1.82 9.29
C GLN A 7 29.39 3.11 8.47
N ASN A 8 28.61 3.19 7.39
CA ASN A 8 28.58 4.33 6.49
C ASN A 8 27.22 4.45 5.77
N LEU A 9 27.04 5.54 5.01
CA LEU A 9 25.79 5.77 4.28
C LEU A 9 25.52 4.77 3.15
N ALA A 10 26.54 4.12 2.59
CA ALA A 10 26.33 3.10 1.57
C ALA A 10 25.69 1.85 2.17
N ASP A 11 26.12 1.44 3.38
CA ASP A 11 25.53 0.34 4.14
C ASP A 11 24.03 0.59 4.40
N VAL A 12 23.70 1.80 4.88
CA VAL A 12 22.32 2.21 5.15
C VAL A 12 21.46 2.17 3.89
N ARG A 13 21.96 2.76 2.78
CA ARG A 13 21.24 2.78 1.49
C ARG A 13 20.99 1.38 0.96
N TYR A 14 21.99 0.51 1.06
CA TYR A 14 21.84 -0.88 0.65
C TYR A 14 20.75 -1.62 1.43
N GLN A 15 20.69 -1.44 2.77
CA GLN A 15 19.60 -2.03 3.57
C GLN A 15 18.22 -1.44 3.20
N ILE A 16 18.14 -0.13 2.95
CA ILE A 16 16.91 0.52 2.46
C ILE A 16 16.48 -0.06 1.11
N ASP A 17 17.40 -0.31 0.18
CA ASP A 17 17.09 -0.91 -1.12
C ASP A 17 16.51 -2.33 -0.98
N LEU A 18 17.02 -3.13 -0.04
CA LEU A 18 16.45 -4.44 0.28
C LEU A 18 15.02 -4.35 0.84
N ILE A 19 14.77 -3.35 1.69
CA ILE A 19 13.42 -3.08 2.22
C ILE A 19 12.49 -2.64 1.08
N ASN A 20 12.95 -1.74 0.20
CA ASN A 20 12.19 -1.28 -0.96
C ASN A 20 11.80 -2.43 -1.88
N ASN A 21 12.73 -3.36 -2.14
CA ASN A 21 12.45 -4.57 -2.92
C ASN A 21 11.37 -5.44 -2.25
N SER A 22 11.42 -5.57 -0.93
CA SER A 22 10.40 -6.29 -0.16
C SER A 22 9.03 -5.60 -0.23
N ILE A 23 8.99 -4.27 -0.12
CA ILE A 23 7.78 -3.47 -0.28
C ILE A 23 7.20 -3.66 -1.68
N LEU A 24 8.00 -3.59 -2.74
CA LEU A 24 7.56 -3.80 -4.12
C LEU A 24 6.94 -5.20 -4.31
N ALA A 25 7.56 -6.24 -3.75
CA ALA A 25 7.01 -7.59 -3.79
C ALA A 25 5.64 -7.69 -3.08
N LEU A 26 5.47 -7.00 -1.94
CA LEU A 26 4.20 -6.94 -1.22
C LEU A 26 3.14 -6.13 -1.98
N LEU A 27 3.52 -5.02 -2.61
CA LEU A 27 2.64 -4.23 -3.46
C LEU A 27 2.15 -5.02 -4.67
N ALA A 28 3.03 -5.80 -5.32
CA ALA A 28 2.65 -6.69 -6.40
C ALA A 28 1.64 -7.77 -5.95
N LYS A 29 1.79 -8.31 -4.74
CA LYS A 29 0.78 -9.22 -4.15
C LYS A 29 -0.53 -8.49 -3.88
N ARG A 30 -0.48 -7.29 -3.28
CA ARG A 30 -1.65 -6.45 -3.01
C ARG A 30 -2.41 -6.12 -4.31
N GLN A 31 -1.69 -5.87 -5.40
CA GLN A 31 -2.27 -5.60 -6.71
C GLN A 31 -3.19 -6.74 -7.19
N LYS A 32 -2.77 -8.00 -7.05
CA LYS A 32 -3.59 -9.16 -7.46
C LYS A 32 -4.93 -9.21 -6.72
N TYR A 33 -4.97 -8.80 -5.45
CA TYR A 33 -6.22 -8.70 -4.70
C TYR A 33 -7.11 -7.55 -5.18
N VAL A 34 -6.52 -6.41 -5.56
CA VAL A 34 -7.26 -5.27 -6.13
C VAL A 34 -7.82 -5.64 -7.51
N GLU A 35 -7.06 -6.34 -8.34
CA GLU A 35 -7.55 -6.90 -9.61
C GLU A 35 -8.71 -7.87 -9.39
N ARG A 36 -8.61 -8.74 -8.36
CA ARG A 36 -9.73 -9.62 -8.01
C ARG A 36 -10.95 -8.85 -7.51
N ALA A 37 -10.75 -7.79 -6.73
CA ALA A 37 -11.85 -6.93 -6.27
C ALA A 37 -12.55 -6.24 -7.44
N ALA A 38 -11.80 -5.74 -8.43
CA ALA A 38 -12.35 -5.16 -9.65
C ALA A 38 -13.24 -6.14 -10.43
N GLN A 39 -12.90 -7.43 -10.46
CA GLN A 39 -13.72 -8.47 -11.10
C GLN A 39 -15.02 -8.78 -10.35
N LEU A 40 -15.08 -8.48 -9.05
CA LEU A 40 -16.23 -8.76 -8.19
C LEU A 40 -17.21 -7.58 -8.12
N LYS A 41 -16.72 -6.35 -8.31
CA LYS A 41 -17.53 -5.13 -8.30
C LYS A 41 -18.30 -4.99 -9.61
N LYS A 42 -19.51 -4.45 -9.52
CA LYS A 42 -20.40 -4.27 -10.67
C LYS A 42 -20.28 -2.86 -11.25
N ASP A 43 -20.02 -1.89 -10.38
CA ASP A 43 -19.95 -0.48 -10.76
C ASP A 43 -18.63 0.18 -10.29
N ILE A 44 -18.14 1.13 -11.08
CA ILE A 44 -16.92 1.90 -10.78
C ILE A 44 -17.04 2.73 -9.50
N SER A 45 -18.24 3.17 -9.14
CA SER A 45 -18.55 3.89 -7.90
C SER A 45 -18.29 3.07 -6.64
N GLU A 46 -18.18 1.74 -6.76
CA GLU A 46 -17.80 0.86 -5.66
C GLU A 46 -16.29 0.89 -5.34
N ALA A 47 -15.45 1.52 -6.18
CA ALA A 47 -14.01 1.57 -5.98
C ALA A 47 -13.58 2.46 -4.78
N PRO A 48 -14.02 3.73 -4.68
CA PRO A 48 -13.66 4.61 -3.57
C PRO A 48 -14.49 4.25 -2.34
N ALA A 49 -14.15 3.17 -1.63
CA ALA A 49 -14.87 2.71 -0.43
C ALA A 49 -14.41 3.51 0.82
N PRO A 50 -15.06 4.60 1.23
CA PRO A 50 -14.47 5.56 2.17
C PRO A 50 -14.44 5.01 3.60
N ALA A 51 -15.48 4.28 3.99
CA ALA A 51 -15.53 3.55 5.26
C ALA A 51 -14.37 2.54 5.36
N ARG A 52 -14.04 1.85 4.25
CA ARG A 52 -12.92 0.91 4.23
C ARG A 52 -11.57 1.62 4.34
N ARG A 53 -11.40 2.77 3.67
CA ARG A 53 -10.20 3.62 3.82
C ARG A 53 -9.99 4.03 5.27
N ALA A 54 -11.04 4.55 5.92
CA ALA A 54 -10.98 4.97 7.32
C ALA A 54 -10.51 3.84 8.25
N GLN A 55 -11.10 2.65 8.12
CA GLN A 55 -10.70 1.46 8.89
C GLN A 55 -9.24 1.06 8.68
N ILE A 56 -8.75 1.13 7.44
CA ILE A 56 -7.34 0.82 7.15
C ILE A 56 -6.43 1.84 7.83
N ILE A 57 -6.72 3.14 7.68
CA ILE A 57 -5.88 4.21 8.25
C ILE A 57 -5.87 4.17 9.78
N GLU A 58 -7.01 3.91 10.42
CA GLU A 58 -7.08 3.73 11.87
C GLU A 58 -6.18 2.58 12.33
N LYS A 59 -6.31 1.41 11.69
CA LYS A 59 -5.50 0.24 11.98
C LYS A 59 -4.00 0.51 11.80
N ILE A 60 -3.62 1.15 10.70
CA ILE A 60 -2.22 1.48 10.41
C ILE A 60 -1.65 2.48 11.41
N THR A 61 -2.46 3.44 11.87
CA THR A 61 -2.04 4.40 12.91
C THR A 61 -1.73 3.68 14.21
N GLN A 62 -2.57 2.73 14.62
CA GLN A 62 -2.36 1.92 15.83
C GLN A 62 -1.13 1.02 15.71
N GLU A 63 -0.98 0.31 14.59
CA GLU A 63 0.17 -0.58 14.35
C GLU A 63 1.49 0.19 14.24
N ALA A 64 1.49 1.35 13.59
CA ALA A 64 2.68 2.19 13.48
C ALA A 64 3.17 2.64 14.87
N ALA A 65 2.26 3.07 15.74
CA ALA A 65 2.58 3.44 17.11
C ALA A 65 3.19 2.27 17.90
N GLN A 66 2.67 1.06 17.75
CA GLN A 66 3.20 -0.15 18.40
C GLN A 66 4.60 -0.53 17.90
N LEU A 67 4.89 -0.28 16.62
CA LEU A 67 6.17 -0.59 15.98
C LEU A 67 7.22 0.52 16.16
N GLY A 68 6.87 1.65 16.77
CA GLY A 68 7.75 2.83 16.85
C GLY A 68 7.94 3.56 15.51
N LEU A 69 7.08 3.32 14.52
CA LEU A 69 7.04 4.06 13.27
C LEU A 69 6.24 5.36 13.48
N ASP A 70 6.77 6.48 13.01
CA ASP A 70 6.06 7.76 13.01
C ASP A 70 4.69 7.60 12.30
N THR A 71 3.62 7.96 13.02
CA THR A 71 2.25 7.75 12.54
C THR A 71 1.91 8.63 11.34
N ASN A 72 2.53 9.81 11.20
CA ASN A 72 2.33 10.66 10.03
C ASN A 72 3.00 10.04 8.80
N VAL A 73 4.20 9.46 8.96
CA VAL A 73 4.87 8.72 7.88
C VAL A 73 4.01 7.53 7.44
N ALA A 74 3.54 6.72 8.39
CA ALA A 74 2.72 5.55 8.09
C ALA A 74 1.44 5.91 7.33
N THR A 75 0.70 6.91 7.83
CA THR A 75 -0.56 7.34 7.21
C THR A 75 -0.35 8.02 5.85
N ALA A 76 0.72 8.77 5.64
CA ALA A 76 1.04 9.37 4.35
C ALA A 76 1.31 8.31 3.27
N VAL A 77 2.10 7.29 3.60
CA VAL A 77 2.40 6.16 2.69
C VAL A 77 1.13 5.39 2.36
N PHE A 78 0.34 5.03 3.38
CA PHE A 78 -0.87 4.24 3.16
C PHE A 78 -1.96 5.00 2.40
N ASN A 79 -2.12 6.31 2.63
CA ASN A 79 -3.05 7.11 1.85
C ASN A 79 -2.67 7.14 0.36
N SER A 80 -1.40 7.44 0.07
CA SER A 80 -0.90 7.46 -1.32
C SER A 80 -1.05 6.10 -2.00
N MET A 81 -0.74 5.01 -1.28
CA MET A 81 -0.93 3.65 -1.77
C MET A 81 -2.41 3.35 -2.05
N ILE A 82 -3.32 3.69 -1.13
CA ILE A 82 -4.76 3.45 -1.31
C ILE A 82 -5.28 4.20 -2.53
N ASP A 83 -4.94 5.48 -2.70
CA ASP A 83 -5.37 6.29 -3.83
C ASP A 83 -4.89 5.71 -5.17
N ALA A 84 -3.62 5.29 -5.24
CA ALA A 84 -3.07 4.64 -6.43
C ALA A 84 -3.79 3.33 -6.79
N PHE A 85 -4.15 2.51 -5.80
CA PHE A 85 -4.86 1.27 -6.05
C PHE A 85 -6.34 1.46 -6.37
N ILE A 86 -7.00 2.50 -5.85
CA ILE A 86 -8.36 2.86 -6.28
C ILE A 86 -8.34 3.24 -7.77
N ALA A 87 -7.36 4.05 -8.21
CA ALA A 87 -7.24 4.41 -9.62
C ALA A 87 -7.00 3.18 -10.53
N LEU A 88 -6.16 2.24 -10.09
CA LEU A 88 -5.95 0.97 -10.79
C LEU A 88 -7.23 0.12 -10.84
N GLU A 89 -7.95 0.02 -9.72
CA GLU A 89 -9.20 -0.73 -9.62
C GLU A 89 -10.25 -0.19 -10.58
N GLN A 90 -10.46 1.13 -10.60
CA GLN A 90 -11.38 1.80 -11.52
C GLN A 90 -11.06 1.50 -12.98
N LYS A 91 -9.77 1.57 -13.36
CA LYS A 91 -9.32 1.22 -14.71
C LYS A 91 -9.67 -0.23 -15.06
N ASN A 92 -9.55 -1.16 -14.11
CA ASN A 92 -9.83 -2.57 -14.34
C ASN A 92 -11.33 -2.87 -14.39
N ILE A 93 -12.15 -2.24 -13.55
CA ILE A 93 -13.62 -2.34 -13.61
C ILE A 93 -14.12 -1.92 -14.99
N LEU A 94 -13.65 -0.76 -15.50
CA LEU A 94 -14.05 -0.26 -16.83
C LEU A 94 -13.64 -1.19 -17.97
N LYS A 95 -12.50 -1.87 -17.87
CA LYS A 95 -12.09 -2.86 -18.86
C LYS A 95 -13.06 -4.04 -18.87
N HIS A 96 -13.40 -4.57 -17.70
CA HIS A 96 -14.30 -5.71 -17.58
C HIS A 96 -15.74 -5.40 -18.01
N ALA A 97 -16.22 -4.17 -17.79
CA ALA A 97 -17.55 -3.75 -18.25
C ALA A 97 -17.68 -3.68 -19.79
N ASN A 98 -16.56 -3.58 -20.52
CA ASN A 98 -16.51 -3.47 -21.98
C ASN A 98 -16.09 -4.77 -22.69
N THR A 99 -15.96 -5.88 -21.95
CA THR A 99 -15.60 -7.21 -22.51
C THR A 99 -16.80 -8.14 -22.49
#